data_AF-A0A8T4SUU1-F1
#
_entry.id   AF-A0A8T4SUU1-F1
#
_cell.length_a   1.000
_cell.length_b   1.000
_cell.length_c   1.000
_cell.angle_alpha   90.00
_cell.angle_beta   90.00
_cell.angle_gamma   90.00
#
_symmetry.space_group_name_H-M   'P 1'
#
loop_
_entity.id
_entity.type
_entity.pdbx_description
1 polymer ?
#
loop_
_entity_poly.entity_id
_entity_poly.type
_entity_poly.pdbx_seq_one_letter_code
_entity_poly.pdbx_strand_id
1 'polypeptide(L)'
;MAEEDIQQRLIEQEMKESYVDYAMSVIIARALPDIRDGLKPVHRRILFTMHKMGLTHGKAYKKCARITGTVMGRYHPHGDMAIYDSLVRLAQDFSLRYPLVDGQGNFGSIDGFRAASQRYTEARLKKIAEEMLVDIDKKTV
;
A
#
# COMPACT_ATOMS: atom_id res chain seq x y z
N MET A 1 48.77 -5.08 -5.57
CA MET A 1 47.92 -4.28 -4.68
C MET A 1 46.95 -3.56 -5.58
N ALA A 2 45.69 -3.95 -5.58
CA ALA A 2 44.69 -3.28 -6.40
C ALA A 2 44.44 -1.91 -5.74
N GLU A 3 44.84 -0.83 -6.41
CA GLU A 3 44.27 0.48 -6.13
C GLU A 3 42.77 0.36 -6.38
N GLU A 4 41.99 0.51 -5.32
CA GLU A 4 40.53 0.59 -5.42
C GLU A 4 40.18 1.74 -6.36
N ASP A 5 39.26 1.50 -7.31
CA ASP A 5 38.76 2.47 -8.29
C ASP A 5 37.94 3.56 -7.56
N ILE A 6 38.64 4.48 -6.89
CA ILE A 6 38.03 5.57 -6.12
C ILE A 6 37.68 6.70 -7.10
N GLN A 7 36.41 6.78 -7.44
CA GLN A 7 35.88 7.89 -8.21
C GLN A 7 35.64 9.11 -7.31
N GLN A 8 36.36 10.19 -7.56
CA GLN A 8 36.11 11.47 -6.89
C GLN A 8 34.78 12.06 -7.37
N ARG A 9 33.93 12.47 -6.43
CA ARG A 9 32.63 13.09 -6.73
C ARG A 9 32.51 14.44 -6.02
N LEU A 10 32.13 15.47 -6.77
CA LEU A 10 31.92 16.81 -6.22
C LEU A 10 30.67 16.82 -5.34
N ILE A 11 30.79 17.36 -4.13
CA ILE A 11 29.67 17.41 -3.17
C ILE A 11 28.44 18.13 -3.72
N GLU A 12 28.64 19.22 -4.47
CA GLU A 12 27.55 19.98 -5.08
C GLU A 12 26.77 19.13 -6.08
N GLN A 13 27.49 18.36 -6.90
CA GLN A 13 26.89 17.48 -7.90
C GLN A 13 26.15 16.31 -7.23
N GLU A 14 26.78 15.65 -6.26
CA GLU A 14 26.17 14.56 -5.49
C GLU A 14 24.89 15.02 -4.79
N MET A 15 24.93 16.16 -4.10
CA MET A 15 23.78 16.71 -3.38
C MET A 15 22.62 17.01 -4.34
N LYS A 16 22.90 17.58 -5.51
CA LYS A 16 21.87 17.89 -6.51
C LYS A 16 21.24 16.63 -7.09
N GLU A 17 22.04 15.65 -7.46
CA GLU A 17 21.58 14.39 -8.05
C GLU A 17 20.76 13.58 -7.03
N SER A 18 21.32 13.33 -5.84
CA SER A 18 20.65 12.60 -4.76
C SER A 18 19.34 13.28 -4.33
N TYR A 19 19.31 14.61 -4.26
CA TYR A 19 18.09 15.35 -3.91
C TYR A 19 17.00 15.18 -4.98
N VAL A 20 17.35 15.35 -6.27
CA VAL A 20 16.39 15.22 -7.37
C VAL A 20 15.87 13.79 -7.48
N ASP A 21 16.74 12.79 -7.37
CA ASP A 21 16.35 11.38 -7.44
C ASP A 21 15.38 11.01 -6.32
N TYR A 22 15.68 11.42 -5.09
CA TYR A 22 14.79 11.19 -3.96
C TYR A 22 13.47 11.94 -4.13
N ALA A 23 13.50 13.23 -4.49
CA ALA A 23 12.30 14.04 -4.69
C ALA A 23 11.39 13.44 -5.77
N MET A 24 11.95 13.03 -6.90
CA MET A 24 11.22 12.39 -7.99
C MET A 24 10.62 11.05 -7.55
N SER A 25 11.37 10.23 -6.82
CA SER A 25 10.86 8.97 -6.27
C SER A 25 9.65 9.18 -5.34
N VAL A 26 9.68 10.25 -4.54
CA VAL A 26 8.57 10.60 -3.63
C VAL A 26 7.36 11.08 -4.42
N ILE A 27 7.55 11.98 -5.37
CA ILE A 27 6.46 12.56 -6.17
C ILE A 27 5.74 11.46 -6.97
N ILE A 28 6.49 10.65 -7.70
CA ILE A 28 5.93 9.67 -8.65
C ILE A 28 5.45 8.40 -7.94
N ALA A 29 6.24 7.86 -7.01
CA ALA A 29 6.05 6.49 -6.52
C ALA A 29 5.60 6.41 -5.05
N ARG A 30 5.25 7.53 -4.40
CA ARG A 30 4.85 7.53 -2.99
C ARG A 30 3.70 8.49 -2.66
N ALA A 31 3.89 9.77 -2.94
CA ALA A 31 3.07 10.84 -2.37
C ALA A 31 1.78 11.08 -3.15
N LEU A 32 1.85 11.13 -4.48
CA LEU A 32 0.72 11.48 -5.34
C LEU A 32 -0.01 10.23 -5.85
N PRO A 33 -1.34 10.27 -5.94
CA PRO A 33 -2.12 9.24 -6.62
C PRO A 33 -1.97 9.35 -8.15
N ASP A 34 -2.21 8.25 -8.86
CA ASP A 34 -2.37 8.28 -10.31
C ASP A 34 -3.75 8.81 -10.69
N ILE A 35 -3.84 9.63 -11.74
CA ILE A 35 -5.10 10.25 -12.19
C ILE A 35 -6.13 9.22 -12.68
N ARG A 36 -5.68 8.07 -13.19
CA ARG A 36 -6.54 7.07 -13.84
C ARG A 36 -7.38 6.27 -12.84
N ASP A 37 -6.81 5.97 -11.68
CA ASP A 37 -7.45 5.16 -10.64
C ASP A 37 -7.58 5.87 -9.29
N GLY A 38 -6.95 7.04 -9.12
CA GLY A 38 -6.94 7.78 -7.86
C GLY A 38 -6.14 7.10 -6.74
N LEU A 39 -5.34 6.07 -7.03
CA LEU A 39 -4.65 5.27 -6.04
C LEU A 39 -3.16 5.61 -5.94
N LYS A 40 -2.67 5.68 -4.71
CA LYS A 40 -1.24 5.65 -4.41
C LYS A 40 -0.70 4.22 -4.58
N PRO A 41 0.61 4.04 -4.81
CA PRO A 41 1.20 2.71 -5.00
C PRO A 41 0.92 1.72 -3.85
N VAL A 42 0.87 2.17 -2.60
CA VAL A 42 0.53 1.31 -1.45
C VAL A 42 -0.91 0.80 -1.52
N HIS A 43 -1.88 1.63 -1.87
CA HIS A 43 -3.29 1.23 -1.98
C HIS A 43 -3.46 0.20 -3.10
N ARG A 44 -2.87 0.46 -4.27
CA ARG A 44 -2.93 -0.45 -5.43
C ARG A 44 -2.34 -1.82 -5.10
N ARG A 45 -1.18 -1.85 -4.43
CA ARG A 45 -0.52 -3.10 -4.00
C ARG A 45 -1.36 -3.86 -2.97
N ILE A 46 -2.03 -3.19 -2.04
CA ILE A 46 -2.94 -3.83 -1.08
C ILE A 46 -4.13 -4.47 -1.82
N LEU A 47 -4.86 -3.72 -2.64
CA LEU A 47 -6.06 -4.22 -3.33
C LEU A 47 -5.71 -5.37 -4.29
N PHE A 48 -4.62 -5.23 -5.06
CA PHE A 48 -4.13 -6.28 -5.95
C PHE A 48 -3.74 -7.55 -5.19
N THR A 49 -3.08 -7.41 -4.04
CA THR A 49 -2.70 -8.57 -3.22
C THR A 49 -3.94 -9.26 -2.66
N MET A 50 -4.91 -8.50 -2.14
CA MET A 50 -6.17 -9.04 -1.64
C MET A 50 -6.95 -9.79 -2.74
N HIS A 51 -6.94 -9.25 -3.97
CA HIS A 51 -7.51 -9.90 -5.14
C HIS A 51 -6.81 -11.22 -5.49
N LYS A 52 -5.47 -11.21 -5.61
CA LYS A 52 -4.68 -12.42 -5.88
C LYS A 52 -4.76 -13.47 -4.76
N MET A 53 -5.06 -13.05 -3.53
CA MET A 53 -5.35 -13.94 -2.41
C MET A 53 -6.80 -14.48 -2.41
N GLY A 54 -7.65 -14.02 -3.34
CA GLY A 54 -9.06 -14.43 -3.43
C GLY A 54 -9.92 -13.88 -2.29
N LEU A 55 -9.58 -12.73 -1.70
CA LEU A 55 -10.29 -12.12 -0.58
C LEU A 55 -11.48 -11.26 -1.07
N THR A 56 -12.32 -11.83 -1.93
CA THR A 56 -13.51 -11.16 -2.45
C THR A 56 -14.55 -10.92 -1.34
N HIS A 57 -15.50 -10.04 -1.59
CA HIS A 57 -16.53 -9.59 -0.65
C HIS A 57 -17.37 -10.75 -0.09
N GLY A 58 -17.51 -11.84 -0.84
CA GLY A 58 -18.28 -13.02 -0.44
C GLY A 58 -17.50 -14.04 0.39
N LYS A 59 -16.18 -13.86 0.54
CA LYS A 59 -15.31 -14.82 1.23
C LYS A 59 -15.13 -14.46 2.71
N ALA A 60 -14.66 -15.43 3.50
CA ALA A 60 -14.35 -15.21 4.91
C ALA A 60 -13.20 -14.21 5.07
N TYR A 61 -13.26 -13.42 6.14
CA TYR A 61 -12.19 -12.50 6.51
C TYR A 61 -10.86 -13.24 6.74
N LYS A 62 -9.74 -12.54 6.52
CA LYS A 62 -8.40 -13.05 6.82
C LYS A 62 -7.64 -12.06 7.67
N LYS A 63 -6.79 -12.59 8.56
CA LYS A 63 -5.92 -11.80 9.43
C LYS A 63 -5.16 -10.74 8.64
N CYS A 64 -5.23 -9.49 9.10
CA CYS A 64 -4.52 -8.37 8.49
C CYS A 64 -3.02 -8.63 8.41
N ALA A 65 -2.43 -9.26 9.44
CA ALA A 65 -1.02 -9.69 9.44
C ALA A 65 -0.63 -10.55 8.23
N ARG A 66 -1.54 -11.38 7.72
CA ARG A 66 -1.28 -12.21 6.53
C ARG A 66 -1.32 -11.37 5.26
N ILE A 67 -2.25 -10.42 5.18
CA ILE A 67 -2.40 -9.53 4.02
C ILE A 67 -1.18 -8.62 3.93
N THR A 68 -0.84 -7.92 5.02
CA THR A 68 0.31 -7.01 5.10
C THR A 68 1.63 -7.73 4.82
N GLY A 69 1.85 -8.91 5.41
CA GLY A 69 3.03 -9.72 5.14
C GLY A 69 3.15 -10.14 3.67
N THR A 70 2.04 -10.48 3.02
CA THR A 70 2.03 -10.84 1.58
C THR A 70 2.31 -9.62 0.70
N VAL A 71 1.72 -8.45 1.02
CA VAL A 71 1.98 -7.20 0.31
C VAL A 71 3.46 -6.83 0.42
N MET A 72 4.01 -6.90 1.64
CA MET A 72 5.41 -6.59 1.91
C MET A 72 6.35 -7.52 1.15
N GLY A 73 6.13 -8.83 1.23
CA GLY A 73 7.02 -9.83 0.64
C GLY A 73 6.98 -9.88 -0.89
N ARG A 74 5.87 -9.48 -1.53
CA ARG A 74 5.72 -9.60 -3.00
C ARG A 74 5.78 -8.28 -3.75
N TYR A 75 5.26 -7.19 -3.17
CA TYR A 75 4.96 -6.00 -3.97
C TYR A 75 5.40 -4.68 -3.33
N HIS A 76 5.62 -4.61 -2.02
CA HIS A 76 5.88 -3.36 -1.31
C HIS A 76 7.09 -3.47 -0.37
N PRO A 77 8.32 -3.16 -0.83
CA PRO A 77 9.56 -3.34 -0.04
C PRO A 77 9.76 -2.22 0.99
N HIS A 78 8.73 -1.93 1.78
CA HIS A 78 8.75 -0.95 2.87
C HIS A 78 8.05 -1.53 4.10
N GLY A 79 8.18 -0.84 5.24
CA GLY A 79 7.72 -1.33 6.55
C GLY A 79 6.27 -1.77 6.57
N ASP A 80 6.00 -2.86 7.28
CA ASP A 80 4.69 -3.46 7.47
C ASP A 80 3.68 -2.48 8.10
N MET A 81 4.14 -1.62 9.01
CA MET A 81 3.33 -0.59 9.66
C MET A 81 2.69 0.37 8.65
N ALA A 82 3.44 0.84 7.66
CA ALA A 82 2.91 1.76 6.63
C ALA A 82 1.84 1.07 5.76
N ILE A 83 2.01 -0.23 5.49
CA ILE A 83 1.04 -1.04 4.75
C ILE A 83 -0.22 -1.25 5.61
N TYR A 84 -0.05 -1.59 6.88
CA TYR A 84 -1.16 -1.82 7.80
C TYR A 84 -1.99 -0.56 8.01
N ASP A 85 -1.34 0.58 8.27
CA ASP A 85 -2.03 1.86 8.46
C ASP A 85 -2.79 2.28 7.20
N SER A 86 -2.21 2.00 6.02
CA SER A 86 -2.90 2.22 4.74
C SER A 86 -4.12 1.31 4.58
N LEU A 87 -4.01 0.03 4.94
CA LEU A 87 -5.11 -0.92 4.91
C LEU A 87 -6.22 -0.51 5.89
N VAL A 88 -5.86 -0.07 7.09
CA VAL A 88 -6.80 0.42 8.11
C VAL A 88 -7.59 1.61 7.57
N ARG A 89 -6.92 2.61 6.97
CA ARG A 89 -7.59 3.77 6.36
C ARG A 89 -8.54 3.39 5.23
N LEU A 90 -8.20 2.37 4.44
CA LEU A 90 -9.06 1.86 3.38
C LEU A 90 -10.36 1.19 3.90
N ALA A 91 -10.41 0.87 5.20
CA ALA A 91 -11.56 0.25 5.87
C ALA A 91 -12.41 1.22 6.69
N GLN A 92 -11.91 2.43 6.98
CA GLN A 92 -12.58 3.42 7.83
C GLN A 92 -13.62 4.22 7.03
N ASP A 93 -14.90 4.10 7.39
CA ASP A 93 -16.03 4.81 6.79
C ASP A 93 -16.05 6.32 7.10
N PHE A 94 -15.50 6.72 8.25
CA PHE A 94 -15.28 8.13 8.58
C PHE A 94 -14.07 8.76 7.85
N SER A 95 -13.16 7.94 7.30
CA SER A 95 -12.01 8.44 6.52
C SER A 95 -12.28 8.48 5.02
N LEU A 96 -13.15 7.60 4.50
CA LEU A 96 -13.41 7.47 3.07
C LEU A 96 -14.90 7.46 2.79
N ARG A 97 -15.31 8.22 1.78
CA ARG A 97 -16.70 8.21 1.32
C ARG A 97 -17.16 6.81 0.88
N TYR A 98 -16.26 6.06 0.24
CA TYR A 98 -16.45 4.68 -0.20
C TYR A 98 -15.25 3.83 0.22
N PRO A 99 -15.34 3.13 1.37
CA PRO A 99 -14.29 2.21 1.79
C PRO A 99 -14.09 1.08 0.77
N LEU A 100 -12.82 0.73 0.54
CA LEU A 100 -12.43 -0.34 -0.39
C LEU A 100 -12.14 -1.65 0.34
N VAL A 101 -11.90 -1.59 1.65
CA VAL A 101 -11.65 -2.76 2.51
C VAL A 101 -12.81 -2.91 3.48
N ASP A 102 -13.20 -4.17 3.71
CA ASP A 102 -14.17 -4.56 4.72
C ASP A 102 -13.39 -5.14 5.90
N GLY A 103 -13.32 -4.40 7.00
CA GLY A 103 -12.58 -4.77 8.21
C GLY A 103 -13.49 -5.40 9.27
N GLN A 104 -12.98 -6.42 9.96
CA GLN A 104 -13.58 -7.01 11.15
C GLN A 104 -12.65 -6.84 12.37
N GLY A 105 -13.20 -6.28 13.45
CA GLY A 105 -12.45 -5.93 14.67
C GLY A 105 -12.33 -4.42 14.86
N ASN A 106 -11.43 -3.99 15.74
CA ASN A 106 -11.22 -2.57 16.01
C ASN A 106 -10.28 -1.94 14.97
N PHE A 107 -10.85 -1.13 14.06
CA PHE A 107 -10.14 -0.36 13.02
C PHE A 107 -9.98 1.12 13.38
N GLY A 108 -10.10 1.47 14.67
CA GLY A 108 -9.99 2.84 15.17
C GLY A 108 -11.34 3.58 15.18
N SER A 109 -11.31 4.81 15.67
CA SER A 109 -12.50 5.67 15.77
C SER A 109 -12.23 7.11 15.36
N ILE A 110 -13.29 7.90 15.25
CA ILE A 110 -13.24 9.34 14.97
C ILE A 110 -12.55 10.14 16.09
N ASP A 111 -12.55 9.62 17.32
CA ASP A 111 -11.92 10.26 18.49
C ASP A 111 -10.39 10.13 18.50
N GLY A 112 -9.81 9.53 17.45
CA GLY A 112 -8.37 9.34 17.31
C GLY A 112 -7.84 8.07 17.96
N PHE A 113 -8.71 7.17 18.43
CA PHE A 113 -8.28 5.85 18.87
C PHE A 113 -7.71 5.05 17.70
N ARG A 114 -6.49 4.53 17.88
CA ARG A 114 -5.80 3.73 16.87
C ARG A 114 -6.49 2.38 16.68
N ALA A 115 -6.32 1.80 15.49
CA ALA A 115 -6.71 0.43 15.24
C ALA A 115 -5.97 -0.54 16.17
N ALA A 116 -6.61 -1.67 16.47
CA ALA A 116 -5.94 -2.77 17.15
C ALA A 116 -4.79 -3.31 16.30
N SER A 117 -3.88 -4.06 16.92
CA SER A 117 -2.78 -4.71 16.19
C SER A 117 -3.30 -5.64 15.08
N GLN A 118 -2.56 -5.73 13.97
CA GLN A 118 -2.86 -6.57 12.79
C GLN A 118 -3.04 -8.07 13.07
N ARG A 119 -2.67 -8.54 14.27
CA ARG A 119 -2.94 -9.91 14.75
C ARG A 119 -4.39 -10.14 15.19
N TYR A 120 -5.11 -9.08 15.56
CA TYR A 120 -6.50 -9.13 16.02
C TYR A 120 -7.49 -8.79 14.92
N THR A 121 -7.12 -7.87 14.02
CA THR A 121 -8.00 -7.43 12.93
C THR A 121 -7.96 -8.39 11.75
N GLU A 122 -9.09 -8.46 11.05
CA GLU A 122 -9.24 -9.22 9.81
C GLU A 122 -9.84 -8.35 8.72
N ALA A 123 -9.58 -8.67 7.47
CA ALA A 123 -10.05 -7.90 6.34
C ALA A 123 -10.36 -8.77 5.11
N ARG A 124 -11.23 -8.24 4.24
CA ARG A 124 -11.51 -8.68 2.88
C ARG A 124 -11.86 -7.47 2.01
N LEU A 125 -12.03 -7.65 0.70
CA LEU A 125 -12.45 -6.57 -0.19
C LEU A 125 -13.92 -6.18 0.07
N LYS A 126 -14.24 -4.89 -0.02
CA LYS A 126 -15.63 -4.44 -0.20
C LYS A 126 -16.07 -4.75 -1.63
N LYS A 127 -17.38 -4.92 -1.83
CA LYS A 127 -17.95 -5.14 -3.17
C LYS A 127 -17.52 -4.07 -4.19
N ILE A 128 -17.51 -2.79 -3.82
CA ILE A 128 -17.09 -1.69 -4.70
C ILE A 128 -15.61 -1.76 -5.10
N ALA A 129 -14.75 -2.37 -4.26
CA ALA A 129 -13.33 -2.51 -4.59
C ALA A 129 -13.08 -3.56 -5.67
N GLU A 130 -14.00 -4.49 -5.88
CA GLU A 130 -13.91 -5.46 -6.98
C GLU A 130 -14.08 -4.78 -8.33
N GLU A 131 -14.91 -3.72 -8.42
CA GLU A 131 -15.07 -2.92 -9.64
C GLU A 131 -13.75 -2.27 -10.09
N MET A 132 -12.87 -1.91 -9.14
CA MET A 132 -11.53 -1.38 -9.43
C MET A 132 -10.58 -2.43 -10.05
N LEU A 133 -10.94 -3.71 -9.98
CA LEU A 133 -10.10 -4.85 -10.34
C LEU A 133 -10.76 -5.72 -11.43
N VAL A 134 -11.91 -5.30 -11.95
CA VAL A 134 -12.64 -6.02 -12.99
C VAL A 134 -11.72 -6.21 -14.20
N ASP A 135 -11.72 -7.43 -14.73
CA ASP A 135 -11.02 -7.80 -15.95
C ASP A 135 -9.49 -7.60 -15.92
N ILE A 136 -8.90 -7.45 -14.73
CA ILE A 136 -7.43 -7.30 -14.58
C ILE A 136 -6.65 -8.51 -15.12
N ASP A 137 -7.25 -9.69 -15.14
CA ASP A 137 -6.64 -10.91 -15.68
C ASP A 137 -6.81 -11.06 -17.21
N LYS A 138 -7.52 -10.12 -17.87
CA LYS A 138 -7.77 -10.12 -19.32
C LYS A 138 -6.80 -9.25 -20.12
N LYS A 139 -5.62 -8.93 -19.57
CA LYS A 139 -4.59 -8.07 -20.18
C LYS A 139 -5.12 -6.66 -20.55
N THR A 140 -5.90 -6.08 -19.66
CA THR A 140 -6.47 -4.72 -19.81
C THR A 140 -5.51 -3.61 -19.37
N VAL A 141 -4.51 -3.95 -18.54
CA VAL A 141 -3.45 -3.07 -18.02
C VAL A 141 -2.10 -3.79 -17.97
#